data_AF-A0AAV4XBX7-F1
#
_entry.id   AF-A0AAV4XBX7-F1
#
_cell.length_a   1.000
_cell.length_b   1.000
_cell.length_c   1.000
_cell.angle_alpha   90.00
_cell.angle_beta   90.00
_cell.angle_gamma   90.00
#
_symmetry.space_group_name_H-M   'P 1'
#
loop_
_entity.id
_entity.type
_entity.pdbx_description
1 polymer ?
#
loop_
_entity_poly.entity_id
_entity_poly.type
_entity_poly.pdbx_seq_one_letter_code
_entity_poly.pdbx_strand_id
1 'polypeptide(L)'
;MALHEQKKWLCSTSCSVESSDGESNELRRSKRSISKEWNLEIMIVADSKMKRYHGDNLEMYILTLMASVSLIFKDPSIGNNVNISIVKLIIMSEDEDADIIFPSASKTLRNFCRWQQELNAPEGFHHDTAILLTSPTKLPEGPRGPDTLA
;
A
#
# COMPACT_ATOMS: atom_id res chain seq x y z
N MET A 1 -19.55 19.78 15.14
CA MET A 1 -20.15 18.58 14.52
C MET A 1 -20.81 19.00 13.21
N ALA A 2 -20.02 19.40 12.22
CA ALA A 2 -20.49 20.01 10.99
C ALA A 2 -19.53 19.70 9.84
N LEU A 3 -19.64 18.50 9.26
CA LEU A 3 -18.99 18.12 8.00
C LEU A 3 -19.81 16.99 7.31
N HIS A 4 -21.13 17.17 7.18
CA HIS A 4 -21.99 16.20 6.46
C HIS A 4 -22.45 16.70 5.07
N GLU A 5 -22.15 17.95 4.67
CA GLU A 5 -22.79 18.56 3.49
C GLU A 5 -21.85 19.10 2.42
N GLN A 6 -20.77 18.38 2.09
CA GLN A 6 -19.88 18.77 0.97
C GLN A 6 -19.67 17.67 -0.09
N LYS A 7 -20.35 16.51 0.01
CA LYS A 7 -20.18 15.40 -0.97
C LYS A 7 -21.25 15.35 -2.08
N LYS A 8 -22.05 16.40 -2.23
CA LYS A 8 -23.15 16.44 -3.23
C LYS A 8 -22.74 16.97 -4.60
N TRP A 9 -21.47 17.35 -4.78
CA TRP A 9 -20.97 17.98 -5.99
C TRP A 9 -19.78 17.19 -6.52
N LEU A 10 -20.02 16.17 -7.36
CA LEU A 10 -19.16 15.73 -8.47
C LEU A 10 -19.62 14.35 -8.96
N CYS A 11 -20.70 14.35 -9.76
CA CYS A 11 -20.74 13.62 -11.03
C CYS A 11 -22.02 14.03 -11.76
N SER A 12 -21.94 15.13 -12.52
CA SER A 12 -22.94 15.50 -13.52
C SER A 12 -22.28 15.39 -14.89
N THR A 13 -22.68 14.37 -15.66
CA THR A 13 -22.76 14.47 -17.12
C THR A 13 -23.87 13.53 -17.58
N SER A 14 -24.89 14.15 -18.14
CA SER A 14 -26.19 13.63 -18.58
C SER A 14 -26.14 12.94 -19.94
N CYS A 15 -27.14 12.09 -20.22
CA CYS A 15 -27.77 12.04 -21.54
C CYS A 15 -29.28 11.88 -21.34
N SER A 16 -30.03 12.92 -21.72
CA SER A 16 -31.49 12.96 -21.70
C SER A 16 -32.05 12.37 -22.99
N VAL A 17 -33.15 11.62 -22.89
CA VAL A 17 -34.15 11.47 -23.95
C VAL A 17 -35.51 11.51 -23.27
N GLU A 18 -36.27 12.58 -23.49
CA GLU A 18 -37.72 12.63 -23.26
C GLU A 18 -38.43 12.04 -24.49
N SER A 19 -39.46 11.20 -24.28
CA SER A 19 -40.77 11.30 -24.93
C SER A 19 -41.68 10.09 -24.63
N SER A 20 -42.88 10.43 -24.15
CA SER A 20 -44.21 9.89 -24.49
C SER A 20 -44.70 8.53 -23.95
N ASP A 21 -45.90 8.63 -23.38
CA ASP A 21 -46.73 7.61 -22.73
C ASP A 21 -46.97 6.36 -23.59
N GLY A 22 -46.76 5.18 -22.99
CA GLY A 22 -47.03 3.89 -23.62
C GLY A 22 -46.61 2.70 -22.74
N GLU A 23 -47.60 2.06 -22.14
CA GLU A 23 -47.58 0.79 -21.40
C GLU A 23 -46.51 -0.22 -21.86
N SER A 24 -45.48 -0.47 -21.05
CA SER A 24 -44.62 -1.66 -21.18
C SER A 24 -43.59 -1.82 -20.04
N ASN A 25 -43.57 -3.03 -19.47
CA ASN A 25 -42.50 -3.68 -18.69
C ASN A 25 -41.55 -2.78 -17.87
N GLU A 26 -41.66 -2.85 -16.54
CA GLU A 26 -40.64 -2.36 -15.62
C GLU A 26 -39.29 -3.05 -15.90
N LEU A 27 -38.49 -2.44 -16.77
CA LEU A 27 -37.06 -2.71 -16.87
C LEU A 27 -36.44 -2.22 -15.56
N ARG A 28 -36.44 -3.10 -14.54
CA ARG A 28 -35.58 -2.98 -13.36
C ARG A 28 -34.17 -2.78 -13.89
N ARG A 29 -33.70 -1.54 -13.92
CA ARG A 29 -32.37 -1.17 -14.39
C ARG A 29 -31.39 -1.88 -13.47
N SER A 30 -30.89 -3.03 -13.92
CA SER A 30 -29.94 -3.83 -13.17
C SER A 30 -28.75 -2.93 -12.83
N LYS A 31 -28.39 -2.90 -11.54
CA LYS A 31 -27.28 -2.14 -10.99
C LYS A 31 -26.01 -2.63 -11.71
N ARG A 32 -25.54 -1.90 -12.73
CA ARG A 32 -24.48 -2.36 -13.66
C ARG A 32 -23.09 -2.44 -13.04
N SER A 33 -22.91 -2.02 -11.80
CA SER A 33 -21.64 -2.16 -11.10
C SER A 33 -21.88 -2.31 -9.61
N ILE A 34 -21.78 -3.53 -9.11
CA ILE A 34 -21.41 -3.76 -7.72
C ILE A 34 -19.89 -3.81 -7.75
N SER A 35 -19.23 -2.65 -7.57
CA SER A 35 -17.79 -2.65 -7.30
C SER A 35 -17.61 -3.41 -5.99
N LYS A 36 -16.96 -4.57 -6.03
CA LYS A 36 -16.65 -5.31 -4.81
C LYS A 36 -15.58 -4.53 -4.06
N GLU A 37 -15.86 -4.20 -2.80
CA GLU A 37 -14.87 -3.58 -1.92
C GLU A 37 -13.89 -4.66 -1.45
N TRP A 38 -12.60 -4.34 -1.56
CA TRP A 38 -11.50 -5.18 -1.10
C TRP A 38 -10.80 -4.49 0.06
N ASN A 39 -10.59 -5.20 1.16
CA ASN A 39 -9.74 -4.75 2.25
C ASN A 39 -8.41 -5.51 2.15
N LEU A 40 -7.30 -4.79 2.27
CA LEU A 40 -5.96 -5.34 2.26
C LEU A 40 -5.25 -4.92 3.55
N GLU A 41 -5.08 -5.89 4.44
CA GLU A 41 -4.41 -5.76 5.73
C GLU A 41 -2.92 -6.08 5.56
N ILE A 42 -2.07 -5.08 5.78
CA ILE A 42 -0.64 -5.15 5.47
C ILE A 42 0.20 -5.12 6.74
N MET A 43 1.13 -6.07 6.85
CA MET A 43 2.27 -5.99 7.77
C MET A 43 3.46 -5.35 7.06
N ILE A 44 4.03 -4.30 7.63
CA ILE A 44 5.25 -3.68 7.11
C ILE A 44 6.40 -3.95 8.06
N VAL A 45 7.53 -4.31 7.46
CA VAL A 45 8.75 -4.64 8.17
C VAL A 45 9.87 -3.78 7.59
N ALA A 46 10.59 -3.07 8.44
CA ALA A 46 11.74 -2.28 8.05
C ALA A 46 13.01 -2.84 8.68
N ASP A 47 14.05 -3.01 7.87
CA ASP A 47 15.35 -3.48 8.35
C ASP A 47 16.10 -2.41 9.18
N SER A 48 17.10 -2.85 9.92
CA SER A 48 18.00 -1.97 10.68
C SER A 48 18.73 -0.97 9.78
N LYS A 49 18.99 -1.32 8.51
CA LYS A 49 19.61 -0.40 7.54
C LYS A 49 18.67 0.75 7.18
N MET A 50 17.37 0.50 7.02
CA MET A 50 16.33 1.50 6.82
C MET A 50 16.22 2.40 8.06
N LYS A 51 16.30 1.82 9.26
CA LYS A 51 16.33 2.60 10.51
C LYS A 51 17.55 3.50 10.59
N ARG A 52 18.73 2.99 10.26
CA ARG A 52 19.97 3.78 10.21
C ARG A 52 19.91 4.88 9.15
N TYR A 53 19.22 4.65 8.04
CA TYR A 53 19.11 5.62 6.94
C TYR A 53 18.12 6.76 7.25
N HIS A 54 16.93 6.45 7.77
CA HIS A 54 15.88 7.44 8.03
C HIS A 54 15.88 7.99 9.47
N GLY A 55 16.60 7.35 10.39
CA GLY A 55 16.64 7.72 11.81
C GLY A 55 15.27 7.67 12.46
N ASP A 56 14.99 8.65 13.31
CA ASP A 56 13.74 8.75 14.08
C ASP A 56 12.51 9.00 13.19
N ASN A 57 12.70 9.44 11.94
CA ASN A 57 11.62 9.71 11.00
C ASN A 57 11.20 8.49 10.17
N LEU A 58 11.79 7.30 10.41
CA LEU A 58 11.49 6.09 9.64
C LEU A 58 10.00 5.76 9.64
N GLU A 59 9.35 5.79 10.81
CA GLU A 59 7.93 5.46 10.92
C GLU A 59 7.07 6.42 10.09
N MET A 60 7.31 7.73 10.23
CA MET A 60 6.61 8.76 9.48
C MET A 60 6.83 8.61 7.97
N TYR A 61 8.06 8.27 7.56
CA TYR A 61 8.37 7.99 6.17
C TYR A 61 7.54 6.83 5.62
N ILE A 62 7.49 5.69 6.34
CA ILE A 62 6.70 4.52 5.94
C ILE A 62 5.21 4.86 5.87
N LEU A 63 4.69 5.55 6.89
CA LEU A 63 3.28 5.96 6.92
C LEU A 63 2.93 6.88 5.75
N THR A 64 3.83 7.80 5.37
CA THR A 64 3.65 8.71 4.23
C THR A 64 3.68 7.95 2.90
N LEU A 65 4.60 6.99 2.75
CA LEU A 65 4.67 6.14 1.58
C LEU A 65 3.37 5.36 1.40
N MET A 66 2.88 4.72 2.48
CA MET A 66 1.66 3.94 2.44
C MET A 66 0.39 4.79 2.31
N ALA A 67 0.37 5.99 2.85
CA ALA A 67 -0.69 6.95 2.59
C ALA A 67 -0.76 7.26 1.08
N SER A 68 0.38 7.50 0.45
CA SER A 68 0.46 7.72 -1.00
C SER A 68 -0.01 6.50 -1.80
N VAL A 69 0.41 5.30 -1.42
CA VAL A 69 -0.08 4.04 -2.01
C VAL A 69 -1.59 3.92 -1.84
N SER A 70 -2.13 4.19 -0.65
CA SER A 70 -3.58 4.12 -0.40
C SER A 70 -4.40 5.08 -1.27
N LEU A 71 -3.84 6.24 -1.61
CA LEU A 71 -4.48 7.21 -2.49
C LEU A 71 -4.51 6.71 -3.93
N ILE A 72 -3.40 6.13 -4.41
CA ILE A 72 -3.33 5.54 -5.75
C ILE A 72 -4.34 4.41 -5.90
N PHE A 73 -4.45 3.54 -4.89
CA PHE A 73 -5.36 2.39 -4.92
C PHE A 73 -6.85 2.76 -4.76
N LYS A 74 -7.14 4.02 -4.39
CA LYS A 74 -8.50 4.59 -4.36
C LYS A 74 -8.88 5.29 -5.66
N ASP A 75 -7.99 5.35 -6.65
CA ASP A 75 -8.28 5.99 -7.92
C ASP A 75 -9.35 5.18 -8.71
N PRO A 76 -10.39 5.84 -9.25
CA PRO A 76 -11.45 5.15 -10.00
C PRO A 76 -10.98 4.36 -11.22
N SER A 77 -9.81 4.66 -11.79
CA SER A 77 -9.26 3.94 -12.95
C SER A 77 -8.94 2.47 -12.67
N ILE A 78 -8.78 2.09 -11.40
CA ILE A 78 -8.58 0.70 -10.97
C ILE A 78 -9.85 -0.13 -11.14
N GLY A 79 -11.03 0.50 -11.16
CA GLY A 79 -12.32 -0.14 -11.39
C GLY A 79 -12.93 -0.84 -10.18
N ASN A 80 -12.20 -0.97 -9.06
CA ASN A 80 -12.71 -1.49 -7.79
C ASN A 80 -12.26 -0.62 -6.62
N ASN A 81 -13.04 -0.60 -5.54
CA ASN A 81 -12.66 0.09 -4.32
C ASN A 81 -11.73 -0.81 -3.49
N VAL A 82 -10.47 -0.41 -3.33
CA VAL A 82 -9.48 -1.13 -2.53
C VAL A 82 -9.10 -0.27 -1.31
N ASN A 83 -9.36 -0.78 -0.13
CA ASN A 83 -8.99 -0.18 1.14
C ASN A 83 -7.72 -0.83 1.67
N ILE A 84 -6.64 -0.05 1.76
CA ILE A 84 -5.34 -0.52 2.27
C ILE A 84 -5.16 -0.02 3.70
N SER A 85 -4.88 -0.95 4.61
CA SER A 85 -4.67 -0.67 6.04
C SER A 85 -3.39 -1.32 6.53
N ILE A 86 -2.55 -0.56 7.24
CA ILE A 86 -1.39 -1.13 7.94
C ILE A 86 -1.90 -1.68 9.28
N VAL A 87 -1.80 -2.99 9.47
CA VAL A 87 -2.21 -3.66 10.72
C VAL A 87 -1.06 -3.89 11.67
N LYS A 88 0.18 -3.89 11.14
CA LYS A 88 1.38 -4.09 11.93
C LYS A 88 2.59 -3.42 11.28
N LEU A 89 3.37 -2.70 12.08
CA LEU A 89 4.64 -2.10 11.66
C LEU A 89 5.75 -2.60 12.58
N ILE A 90 6.78 -3.23 12.01
CA ILE A 90 7.90 -3.83 12.73
C ILE A 90 9.18 -3.17 12.22
N ILE A 91 10.01 -2.68 13.15
CA ILE A 91 11.36 -2.21 12.86
C ILE A 91 12.30 -3.22 13.47
N MET A 92 13.00 -3.97 12.62
CA MET A 92 13.91 -5.03 13.05
C MET A 92 15.17 -4.47 13.68
N SER A 93 15.68 -5.21 14.65
CA SER A 93 17.02 -5.03 15.20
C SER A 93 18.08 -5.67 14.30
N GLU A 94 19.35 -5.32 14.49
CA GLU A 94 20.46 -5.83 13.66
C GLU A 94 20.64 -7.35 13.77
N ASP A 95 20.30 -7.93 14.92
CA ASP A 95 20.38 -9.37 15.14
C ASP A 95 19.26 -10.11 14.39
N GLU A 96 18.03 -9.59 14.42
CA GLU A 96 16.88 -10.16 13.69
C GLU A 96 17.07 -10.09 12.16
N ASP A 97 17.65 -8.99 11.69
CA ASP A 97 17.96 -8.80 10.27
C ASP A 97 18.91 -9.87 9.72
N ALA A 98 19.89 -10.31 10.52
CA ALA A 98 20.97 -11.18 10.06
C ALA A 98 20.47 -12.56 9.59
N ASP A 99 19.37 -13.04 10.19
CA ASP A 99 18.76 -14.33 9.85
C ASP A 99 17.81 -14.26 8.65
N ILE A 100 17.36 -13.06 8.28
CA ILE A 100 16.32 -12.85 7.26
C ILE A 100 16.92 -12.24 6.00
N ILE A 101 17.84 -11.28 6.12
CA ILE A 101 18.34 -10.44 5.04
C ILE A 101 19.70 -10.91 4.56
N PHE A 102 19.74 -11.36 3.30
CA PHE A 102 20.94 -11.82 2.63
C PHE A 102 21.27 -10.96 1.40
N PRO A 103 22.52 -11.01 0.90
CA PRO A 103 22.90 -10.34 -0.35
C PRO A 103 22.09 -10.81 -1.57
N SER A 104 21.60 -12.05 -1.54
CA SER A 104 20.72 -12.59 -2.58
C SER A 104 19.26 -12.27 -2.25
N ALA A 105 18.60 -11.49 -3.12
CA ALA A 105 17.19 -11.16 -3.00
C ALA A 105 16.29 -12.40 -2.92
N SER A 106 16.61 -13.45 -3.68
CA SER A 106 15.86 -14.72 -3.66
C SER A 106 15.95 -15.42 -2.30
N LYS A 107 17.14 -15.40 -1.67
CA LYS A 107 17.33 -15.98 -0.34
C LYS A 107 16.58 -15.16 0.72
N THR A 108 16.68 -13.83 0.65
CA THR A 108 15.94 -12.90 1.52
C THR A 108 14.44 -13.13 1.43
N LEU A 109 13.87 -13.18 0.22
CA LEU A 109 12.43 -13.38 0.02
C LEU A 109 11.94 -14.69 0.64
N ARG A 110 12.67 -15.80 0.43
CA ARG A 110 12.29 -17.10 1.01
C ARG A 110 12.30 -17.11 2.53
N ASN A 111 13.32 -16.52 3.15
CA ASN A 111 13.42 -16.44 4.60
C ASN A 111 12.39 -15.49 5.19
N PHE A 112 12.17 -14.34 4.53
CA PHE A 112 11.13 -13.39 4.92
C PHE A 112 9.74 -14.02 4.88
N CYS A 113 9.37 -14.74 3.81
CA CYS A 113 8.09 -15.47 3.76
C CYS A 113 7.95 -16.49 4.89
N ARG A 114 9.02 -17.20 5.26
CA ARG A 114 8.95 -18.13 6.39
C ARG A 114 8.71 -17.38 7.70
N TRP A 115 9.51 -16.36 7.98
CA TRP A 115 9.43 -15.56 9.19
C TRP A 115 8.07 -14.86 9.34
N GLN A 116 7.53 -14.34 8.23
CA GLN A 116 6.22 -13.71 8.18
C GLN A 116 5.09 -14.69 8.55
N GLN A 117 5.18 -15.96 8.13
CA GLN A 117 4.17 -16.98 8.43
C GLN A 117 4.13 -17.31 9.91
N GLU A 118 5.31 -17.37 10.55
CA GLU A 118 5.45 -17.64 11.98
C GLU A 118 4.79 -16.53 12.84
N LEU A 119 4.67 -15.31 12.30
CA LEU A 119 4.00 -14.19 12.96
C LEU A 119 2.50 -14.06 12.66
N ASN A 120 1.97 -14.81 11.69
CA ASN A 120 0.58 -14.73 11.26
C ASN A 120 -0.32 -15.70 12.05
N ALA A 121 -0.48 -15.43 13.35
CA ALA A 121 -1.35 -16.24 14.20
C ALA A 121 -2.84 -15.99 13.88
N PRO A 122 -3.69 -17.03 13.79
CA PRO A 122 -5.10 -16.87 13.47
C PRO A 122 -5.91 -16.10 14.52
N GLU A 123 -5.46 -16.12 15.78
CA GLU A 123 -6.06 -15.38 16.91
C GLU A 123 -5.36 -14.03 17.18
N GLY A 124 -4.40 -13.63 16.33
CA GLY A 124 -3.59 -12.43 16.49
C GLY A 124 -3.90 -11.35 15.45
N PHE A 125 -2.94 -10.44 15.26
CA PHE A 125 -2.96 -9.46 14.17
C PHE A 125 -2.71 -10.17 12.83
N HIS A 126 -3.77 -10.73 12.26
CA HIS A 126 -3.74 -11.31 10.92
C HIS A 126 -3.39 -10.25 9.88
N HIS A 127 -2.66 -10.66 8.84
CA HIS A 127 -2.38 -9.82 7.68
C HIS A 127 -2.55 -10.63 6.41
N ASP A 128 -3.10 -10.00 5.38
CA ASP A 128 -3.26 -10.56 4.04
C ASP A 128 -1.91 -10.61 3.30
N THR A 129 -1.06 -9.61 3.55
CA THR A 129 0.25 -9.48 2.90
C THR A 129 1.28 -8.82 3.80
N ALA A 130 2.55 -9.09 3.51
CA ALA A 130 3.68 -8.53 4.23
C ALA A 130 4.68 -7.89 3.26
N ILE A 131 5.21 -6.74 3.63
CA ILE A 131 6.17 -5.97 2.84
C ILE A 131 7.43 -5.76 3.67
N LEU A 132 8.58 -6.20 3.14
CA LEU A 132 9.91 -5.91 3.68
C LEU A 132 10.51 -4.69 2.97
N LEU A 133 10.82 -3.64 3.72
CA LEU A 133 11.53 -2.46 3.27
C LEU A 133 13.00 -2.57 3.70
N THR A 134 13.89 -2.55 2.70
CA THR A 134 15.34 -2.57 2.91
C THR A 134 15.97 -1.39 2.18
N SER A 135 16.94 -0.75 2.82
CA SER A 135 17.69 0.34 2.18
C SER A 135 18.61 -0.28 1.14
N PRO A 136 18.70 0.28 -0.08
CA PRO A 136 19.69 -0.19 -1.04
C PRO A 136 21.06 -0.13 -0.37
N THR A 137 21.79 -1.25 -0.37
CA THR A 137 23.22 -1.22 -0.05
C THR A 137 23.82 -0.14 -0.90
N LYS A 138 24.44 0.88 -0.30
CA LYS A 138 25.33 1.78 -1.04
C LYS A 138 26.24 0.87 -1.86
N LEU A 139 26.04 0.85 -3.18
CA LEU A 139 27.07 0.39 -4.08
C LEU A 139 28.32 1.20 -3.68
N PRO A 140 29.51 0.60 -3.58
CA PRO A 140 30.71 1.37 -3.32
C PRO A 140 30.69 2.52 -4.32
N GLU A 141 30.63 3.77 -3.82
CA GLU A 141 30.82 4.90 -4.71
C GLU A 141 32.16 4.63 -5.38
N GLY A 142 32.13 4.46 -6.70
CA GLY A 142 33.36 4.40 -7.48
C GLY A 142 34.22 5.60 -7.07
N PRO A 143 35.56 5.46 -7.07
CA PRO A 143 36.43 6.53 -6.62
C PRO A 143 35.97 7.83 -7.29
N ARG A 144 35.54 8.80 -6.48
CA ARG A 144 35.25 10.14 -6.99
C ARG A 144 36.55 10.57 -7.65
N GLY A 145 36.52 10.66 -8.98
CA GLY A 145 37.65 11.19 -9.74
C GLY A 145 38.01 12.54 -9.12
N PRO A 146 39.28 12.93 -9.12
CA PRO A 146 39.66 14.23 -8.61
C PRO A 146 38.83 15.29 -9.35
N ASP A 147 38.02 16.02 -8.59
CA ASP A 147 37.31 17.21 -9.08
C ASP A 147 38.37 18.17 -9.61
N THR A 148 38.66 18.06 -10.91
CA THR A 148 39.61 18.92 -11.59
C THR A 148 38.84 20.18 -11.94
N LEU A 149 38.75 21.09 -10.98
CA LEU A 149 38.34 22.48 -11.20
C LEU A 149 39.48 23.39 -10.72
N ALA A 150 40.09 24.04 -11.72
CA ALA A 150 41.01 25.18 -11.66
C ALA A 150 42.41 24.95 -11.07
#